data_AF-A0A9D5EQF2-F1
#
_entry.id   AF-A0A9D5EQF2-F1
#
_cell.length_a   1.000
_cell.length_b   1.000
_cell.length_c   1.000
_cell.angle_alpha   90.00
_cell.angle_beta   90.00
_cell.angle_gamma   90.00
#
_symmetry.space_group_name_H-M   'P 1'
#
loop_
_entity.id
_entity.type
_entity.pdbx_description
1 polymer ?
#
loop_
_entity_poly.entity_id
_entity_poly.type
_entity_poly.pdbx_seq_one_letter_code
_entity_poly.pdbx_strand_id
1 'polypeptide(L)'
;MSPEQGFLRAIIEAPEDDTARLVFADWLDENGQSERAEFIRTHIELARSDEADPRRAAWLARLHRLQAANGAAWVGFDPKQHPGWERWEWGRGMVESVSVQNLAALPELLERFPIREVVFRVRQMPVGWGVELARSGVLSRLESVAIEEGDSWRERSDVLAAFDSSLPQLRRMRLRKIRLDSDEWDQLLANCSGLRSLESDTDGEWPTPSVLQRRLPDLEQLNLGWSLGSWFDEGELAAFFSGPLLARLVELRLNGIELTDQVPLFPTRLPNLRRLGLAGRSSGSACSGGAGLRALIRSGVLSTVSDLDLSYNGLTPDDLDCLLAPGVAPLRRLRLWGNDKLDGRAAQAIAAASHLQGLVELDLGKCTVEELRPLVASPAASMLRHLSFSCDADHDTILSELAHFPETSSLVSLYVFAFGPPRNSVKPFFASGAVPHLTHLSCDDAYSGVYDMGPWEVEGTGIVWLVNNQRPLWLEAPSSFFGER
;
A
#
# COMPACT_ATOMS: atom_id res chain seq x y z
N MET A 1 -18.60 37.04 3.29
CA MET A 1 -17.57 35.98 3.42
C MET A 1 -16.88 36.21 4.75
N SER A 2 -16.86 35.23 5.65
CA SER A 2 -16.10 35.35 6.90
C SER A 2 -14.58 35.32 6.61
N PRO A 3 -13.72 35.85 7.49
CA PRO A 3 -12.26 35.73 7.34
C PRO A 3 -11.80 34.28 7.17
N GLU A 4 -12.37 33.35 7.96
CA GLU A 4 -12.11 31.90 7.85
C GLU A 4 -12.39 31.36 6.43
N GLN A 5 -13.53 31.73 5.84
CA GLN A 5 -13.87 31.31 4.47
C GLN A 5 -12.86 31.83 3.44
N GLY A 6 -12.28 33.02 3.67
CA GLY A 6 -11.22 33.56 2.83
C GLY A 6 -9.96 32.73 2.86
N PHE A 7 -9.51 32.32 4.05
CA PHE A 7 -8.35 31.44 4.20
C PHE A 7 -8.59 30.06 3.60
N LEU A 8 -9.74 29.44 3.89
CA LEU A 8 -10.09 28.13 3.33
C LEU A 8 -10.14 28.16 1.81
N ARG A 9 -10.73 29.21 1.22
CA ARG A 9 -10.75 29.38 -0.23
C ARG A 9 -9.34 29.50 -0.84
N ALA A 10 -8.46 30.28 -0.21
CA ALA A 10 -7.07 30.41 -0.67
C ALA A 10 -6.34 29.05 -0.64
N ILE A 11 -6.54 28.27 0.43
CA ILE A 11 -5.99 26.92 0.55
C ILE A 11 -6.59 25.97 -0.49
N ILE A 12 -7.88 26.09 -0.82
CA ILE A 12 -8.53 25.26 -1.84
C ILE A 12 -8.04 25.61 -3.26
N GLU A 13 -7.77 26.89 -3.53
CA GLU A 13 -7.27 27.37 -4.82
C GLU A 13 -5.79 27.02 -5.04
N ALA A 14 -4.99 26.89 -3.97
CA ALA A 14 -3.58 26.50 -4.00
C ALA A 14 -3.27 25.46 -2.90
N PRO A 15 -3.71 24.20 -3.06
CA PRO A 15 -3.66 23.20 -1.99
C PRO A 15 -2.24 22.79 -1.59
N GLU A 16 -1.25 23.00 -2.44
CA GLU A 16 0.16 22.77 -2.15
C GLU A 16 0.85 23.89 -1.35
N ASP A 17 0.25 25.07 -1.21
CA ASP A 17 0.88 26.21 -0.53
C ASP A 17 0.80 26.07 1.00
N ASP A 18 1.89 25.60 1.59
CA ASP A 18 2.04 25.56 3.04
C ASP A 18 1.97 26.96 3.69
N THR A 19 2.30 28.03 2.96
CA THR A 19 2.28 29.40 3.47
C THR A 19 0.85 29.83 3.80
N ALA A 20 -0.09 29.64 2.88
CA ALA A 20 -1.51 29.89 3.11
C ALA A 20 -2.04 29.10 4.31
N ARG A 21 -1.59 27.85 4.48
CA ARG A 21 -1.97 26.98 5.61
C ARG A 21 -1.41 27.47 6.94
N LEU A 22 -0.16 27.91 6.97
CA LEU A 22 0.48 28.44 8.18
C LEU A 22 -0.15 29.78 8.60
N VAL A 23 -0.46 30.67 7.64
CA VAL A 23 -1.18 31.92 7.92
C VAL A 23 -2.57 31.62 8.49
N PHE A 24 -3.27 30.61 7.96
CA PHE A 24 -4.54 30.18 8.53
C PHE A 24 -4.38 29.61 9.95
N ALA A 25 -3.31 28.85 10.22
CA ALA A 25 -3.00 28.36 11.56
C ALA A 25 -2.76 29.51 12.55
N ASP A 26 -2.02 30.55 12.15
CA ASP A 26 -1.80 31.74 12.97
C ASP A 26 -3.13 32.44 13.31
N TRP A 27 -3.99 32.62 12.31
CA TRP A 27 -5.33 33.18 12.53
C TRP A 27 -6.18 32.31 13.46
N LEU A 28 -6.15 30.98 13.32
CA LEU A 28 -6.88 30.06 14.20
C LEU A 28 -6.43 30.20 15.66
N ASP A 29 -5.12 30.31 15.88
CA ASP A 29 -4.52 30.47 17.21
C ASP A 29 -4.99 31.78 17.87
N GLU A 30 -4.95 32.89 17.12
CA GLU A 30 -5.44 34.21 17.54
C GLU A 30 -6.94 34.22 17.86
N ASN A 31 -7.71 33.30 17.26
CA ASN A 31 -9.15 33.16 17.46
C ASN A 31 -9.53 32.03 18.43
N GLY A 32 -8.58 31.57 19.26
CA GLY A 32 -8.82 30.61 20.34
C GLY A 32 -8.96 29.15 19.87
N GLN A 33 -8.57 28.84 18.64
CA GLN A 33 -8.55 27.49 18.08
C GLN A 33 -7.12 26.92 18.02
N SER A 34 -6.36 27.06 19.11
CA SER A 34 -4.94 26.69 19.18
C SER A 34 -4.68 25.21 18.88
N GLU A 35 -5.59 24.30 19.23
CA GLU A 35 -5.44 22.87 18.91
C GLU A 35 -5.53 22.59 17.40
N ARG A 36 -6.39 23.33 16.67
CA ARG A 36 -6.50 23.23 15.21
C ARG A 36 -5.28 23.85 14.53
N ALA A 37 -4.78 24.96 15.06
CA ALA A 37 -3.53 25.58 14.62
C ALA A 37 -2.33 24.64 14.81
N GLU A 38 -2.20 24.03 16.00
CA GLU A 38 -1.17 23.03 16.31
C GLU A 38 -1.26 21.82 15.36
N PHE A 39 -2.47 21.35 15.08
CA PHE A 39 -2.70 20.23 14.15
C PHE A 39 -2.15 20.54 12.76
N ILE A 40 -2.44 21.74 12.21
CA ILE A 40 -1.93 22.16 10.90
C ILE A 40 -0.40 22.23 10.89
N ARG A 41 0.20 22.93 11.86
CA ARG A 41 1.66 23.09 11.94
C ARG A 41 2.37 21.74 12.08
N THR A 42 1.89 20.89 12.98
CA THR A 42 2.47 19.54 13.20
C THR A 42 2.37 18.68 11.95
N HIS A 43 1.28 18.77 11.21
CA HIS A 43 1.10 17.99 9.98
C HIS A 43 1.99 18.47 8.83
N ILE A 44 2.28 19.77 8.76
CA ILE A 44 3.25 20.34 7.80
C ILE A 44 4.67 19.89 8.15
N GLU A 45 5.05 19.95 9.43
CA GLU A 45 6.35 19.42 9.88
C GLU A 45 6.50 17.93 9.55
N LEU A 46 5.45 17.13 9.79
CA LEU A 46 5.42 15.73 9.41
C LEU A 46 5.60 15.56 7.88
N ALA A 47 4.91 16.36 7.07
CA ALA A 47 5.01 16.28 5.60
C ALA A 47 6.39 16.68 5.06
N ARG A 48 7.12 17.56 5.76
CA ARG A 48 8.48 18.00 5.38
C ARG A 48 9.58 17.08 5.89
N SER A 49 9.29 16.23 6.87
CA SER A 49 10.27 15.35 7.49
C SER A 49 10.58 14.10 6.66
N ASP A 50 11.83 13.64 6.75
CA ASP A 50 12.27 12.35 6.21
C ASP A 50 11.63 11.19 7.00
N GLU A 51 11.27 10.08 6.34
CA GLU A 51 10.69 8.89 6.97
C GLU A 51 11.53 8.37 8.15
N ALA A 52 12.85 8.54 8.13
CA ALA A 52 13.76 8.11 9.18
C ALA A 52 13.89 9.11 10.36
N ASP A 53 13.23 10.27 10.32
CA ASP A 53 13.31 11.25 11.43
C ASP A 53 12.68 10.64 12.70
N PRO A 54 13.44 10.52 13.80
CA PRO A 54 12.97 9.90 15.04
C PRO A 54 11.78 10.65 15.67
N ARG A 55 11.53 11.91 15.30
CA ARG A 55 10.42 12.72 15.80
C ARG A 55 9.08 12.38 15.11
N ARG A 56 9.09 11.70 13.95
CA ARG A 56 7.86 11.33 13.23
C ARG A 56 6.87 10.55 14.08
N ALA A 57 7.37 9.59 14.87
CA ALA A 57 6.54 8.79 15.76
C ALA A 57 5.79 9.68 16.78
N ALA A 58 6.48 10.66 17.36
CA ALA A 58 5.89 11.59 18.31
C ALA A 58 4.85 12.53 17.64
N TRP A 59 5.14 13.02 16.43
CA TRP A 59 4.19 13.83 15.66
C TRP A 59 2.94 13.05 15.29
N LEU A 60 3.08 11.83 14.75
CA LEU A 60 1.95 10.94 14.43
C LEU A 60 1.09 10.68 15.67
N ALA A 61 1.71 10.35 16.81
CA ALA A 61 1.00 10.14 18.07
C ALA A 61 0.27 11.39 18.58
N ARG A 62 0.81 12.60 18.31
CA ARG A 62 0.15 13.86 18.65
C ARG A 62 -1.01 14.15 17.70
N LEU A 63 -0.81 13.99 16.39
CA LEU A 63 -1.85 14.17 15.38
C LEU A 63 -3.04 13.23 15.60
N HIS A 64 -2.77 11.95 15.89
CA HIS A 64 -3.83 10.98 16.20
C HIS A 64 -4.67 11.42 17.40
N ARG A 65 -4.04 11.90 18.49
CA ARG A 65 -4.77 12.39 19.67
C ARG A 65 -5.63 13.62 19.34
N LEU A 66 -5.08 14.59 18.62
CA LEU A 66 -5.80 15.79 18.21
C LEU A 66 -6.98 15.46 17.28
N GLN A 67 -6.76 14.58 16.31
CA GLN A 67 -7.81 14.12 15.38
C GLN A 67 -8.90 13.34 16.10
N ALA A 68 -8.55 12.45 17.03
CA ALA A 68 -9.52 11.66 17.78
C ALA A 68 -10.42 12.55 18.67
N ALA A 69 -9.84 13.59 19.28
CA ALA A 69 -10.60 14.52 20.13
C ALA A 69 -11.47 15.51 19.33
N ASN A 70 -10.97 16.01 18.19
CA ASN A 70 -11.55 17.19 17.55
C ASN A 70 -11.95 17.02 16.07
N GLY A 71 -11.52 15.95 15.41
CA GLY A 71 -11.59 15.82 13.95
C GLY A 71 -13.01 15.97 13.38
N ALA A 72 -14.01 15.35 14.02
CA ALA A 72 -15.41 15.48 13.58
C ALA A 72 -15.94 16.92 13.70
N ALA A 73 -15.54 17.64 14.76
CA ALA A 73 -15.93 19.03 14.95
C ALA A 73 -15.29 19.96 13.90
N TRP A 74 -14.03 19.72 13.53
CA TRP A 74 -13.33 20.51 12.51
C TRP A 74 -13.88 20.29 11.10
N VAL A 75 -14.35 19.08 10.80
CA VAL A 75 -14.99 18.76 9.51
C VAL A 75 -16.44 19.26 9.48
N GLY A 76 -17.11 19.30 10.64
CA GLY A 76 -18.46 19.84 10.79
C GLY A 76 -19.57 18.83 10.52
N PHE A 77 -19.25 17.54 10.41
CA PHE A 77 -20.20 16.42 10.37
C PHE A 77 -19.50 15.11 10.78
N ASP A 78 -20.28 14.12 11.22
CA ASP A 78 -19.77 12.79 11.55
C ASP A 78 -19.73 11.91 10.29
N PRO A 79 -18.56 11.39 9.88
CA PRO A 79 -18.44 10.58 8.68
C PRO A 79 -19.23 9.27 8.76
N LYS A 80 -19.49 8.74 9.96
CA LYS A 80 -20.34 7.54 10.14
C LYS A 80 -21.82 7.82 9.86
N GLN A 81 -22.22 9.08 9.81
CA GLN A 81 -23.61 9.51 9.68
C GLN A 81 -23.92 10.15 8.32
N HIS A 82 -22.90 10.42 7.49
CA HIS A 82 -23.11 11.02 6.18
C HIS A 82 -23.36 9.95 5.10
N PRO A 83 -24.51 9.99 4.40
CA PRO A 83 -24.76 9.07 3.30
C PRO A 83 -23.74 9.32 2.18
N GLY A 84 -22.97 8.31 1.80
CA GLY A 84 -22.03 8.36 0.68
C GLY A 84 -20.54 8.48 1.05
N TRP A 85 -20.20 8.46 2.35
CA TRP A 85 -18.84 8.66 2.84
C TRP A 85 -18.39 7.49 3.67
N GLU A 86 -17.16 7.05 3.44
CA GLU A 86 -16.62 5.91 4.17
C GLU A 86 -15.40 6.31 5.00
N ARG A 87 -14.48 7.11 4.44
CA ARG A 87 -13.22 7.46 5.08
C ARG A 87 -12.66 8.77 4.53
N TRP A 88 -11.87 9.46 5.35
CA TRP A 88 -11.03 10.57 4.92
C TRP A 88 -9.61 10.37 5.42
N GLU A 89 -8.67 11.04 4.77
CA GLU A 89 -7.30 11.15 5.24
C GLU A 89 -6.88 12.61 5.29
N TRP A 90 -6.20 12.95 6.37
CA TRP A 90 -5.68 14.28 6.59
C TRP A 90 -4.33 14.43 5.90
N GLY A 91 -4.16 15.58 5.25
CA GLY A 91 -2.92 16.02 4.61
C GLY A 91 -2.68 17.48 4.98
N ARG A 92 -1.50 17.76 5.53
CA ARG A 92 -1.05 19.11 5.92
C ARG A 92 -2.11 19.90 6.70
N GLY A 93 -2.82 19.22 7.60
CA GLY A 93 -3.81 19.81 8.50
C GLY A 93 -5.23 19.93 7.95
N MET A 94 -5.49 19.49 6.71
CA MET A 94 -6.80 19.53 6.06
C MET A 94 -7.18 18.15 5.52
N VAL A 95 -8.45 17.94 5.19
CA VAL A 95 -8.86 16.74 4.45
C VAL A 95 -8.40 16.90 2.99
N GLU A 96 -7.49 16.02 2.54
CA GLU A 96 -6.97 16.05 1.17
C GLU A 96 -7.35 14.79 0.36
N SER A 97 -7.75 13.73 1.05
CA SER A 97 -8.16 12.46 0.45
C SER A 97 -9.49 12.00 1.04
N VAL A 98 -10.39 11.54 0.18
CA VAL A 98 -11.70 11.03 0.58
C VAL A 98 -12.04 9.72 -0.12
N SER A 99 -12.66 8.81 0.60
CA SER A 99 -13.31 7.63 0.06
C SER A 99 -14.82 7.86 0.02
N VAL A 100 -15.39 7.77 -1.18
CA VAL A 100 -16.81 8.05 -1.44
C VAL A 100 -17.50 6.86 -2.08
N GLN A 101 -18.77 6.69 -1.72
CA GLN A 101 -19.67 5.67 -2.27
C GLN A 101 -20.61 6.24 -3.36
N ASN A 102 -20.66 7.56 -3.53
CA ASN A 102 -21.50 8.22 -4.54
C ASN A 102 -20.86 9.54 -5.04
N LEU A 103 -20.95 9.80 -6.34
CA LEU A 103 -20.46 11.00 -7.02
C LEU A 103 -21.13 12.29 -6.52
N ALA A 104 -22.41 12.22 -6.16
CA ALA A 104 -23.21 13.39 -5.78
C ALA A 104 -22.68 14.14 -4.55
N ALA A 105 -21.85 13.49 -3.71
CA ALA A 105 -21.26 14.08 -2.53
C ALA A 105 -20.03 14.96 -2.84
N LEU A 106 -19.37 14.79 -3.99
CA LEU A 106 -18.08 15.41 -4.26
C LEU A 106 -18.11 16.94 -4.41
N PRO A 107 -19.11 17.57 -5.06
CA PRO A 107 -19.09 19.01 -5.27
C PRO A 107 -19.03 19.81 -3.96
N GLU A 108 -19.83 19.44 -2.95
CA GLU A 108 -19.82 20.10 -1.63
C GLU A 108 -18.42 20.09 -0.99
N LEU A 109 -17.64 19.04 -1.26
CA LEU A 109 -16.37 18.82 -0.61
C LEU A 109 -15.20 19.50 -1.22
N LEU A 110 -15.23 19.60 -2.53
CA LEU A 110 -14.25 20.38 -3.25
C LEU A 110 -14.47 21.89 -3.03
N GLU A 111 -15.63 22.29 -2.50
CA GLU A 111 -15.90 23.65 -2.02
C GLU A 111 -15.44 23.89 -0.58
N ARG A 112 -15.39 22.86 0.26
CA ARG A 112 -15.05 22.97 1.69
C ARG A 112 -13.61 22.58 2.03
N PHE A 113 -13.00 21.71 1.23
CA PHE A 113 -11.71 21.10 1.51
C PHE A 113 -10.80 21.06 0.27
N PRO A 114 -9.47 21.13 0.47
CA PRO A 114 -8.48 21.02 -0.60
C PRO A 114 -8.29 19.54 -1.03
N ILE A 115 -9.36 18.89 -1.48
CA ILE A 115 -9.30 17.48 -1.90
C ILE A 115 -8.51 17.36 -3.19
N ARG A 116 -7.53 16.46 -3.17
CA ARG A 116 -6.64 16.14 -4.29
C ARG A 116 -6.70 14.67 -4.67
N GLU A 117 -7.21 13.83 -3.78
CA GLU A 117 -7.35 12.39 -3.97
C GLU A 117 -8.78 11.95 -3.69
N VAL A 118 -9.35 11.17 -4.62
CA VAL A 118 -10.66 10.56 -4.44
C VAL A 118 -10.56 9.07 -4.73
N VAL A 119 -11.04 8.29 -3.77
CA VAL A 119 -11.21 6.83 -3.89
C VAL A 119 -12.70 6.53 -4.02
N PHE A 120 -13.09 5.95 -5.13
CA PHE A 120 -14.45 5.48 -5.38
C PHE A 120 -14.59 4.03 -4.90
N ARG A 121 -15.33 3.84 -3.80
CA ARG A 121 -15.69 2.54 -3.24
C ARG A 121 -17.18 2.29 -3.43
N VAL A 122 -17.53 1.90 -4.64
CA VAL A 122 -18.93 1.77 -5.04
C VAL A 122 -19.19 0.36 -5.49
N ARG A 123 -19.95 -0.43 -4.73
CA ARG A 123 -20.26 -1.81 -5.11
C ARG A 123 -20.91 -1.89 -6.49
N GLN A 124 -21.84 -0.98 -6.80
CA GLN A 124 -22.46 -0.86 -8.11
C GLN A 124 -22.48 0.60 -8.57
N MET A 125 -21.72 0.90 -9.63
CA MET A 125 -21.78 2.20 -10.27
C MET A 125 -23.13 2.40 -10.96
N PRO A 126 -23.75 3.58 -10.85
CA PRO A 126 -24.95 3.88 -11.61
C PRO A 126 -24.63 3.93 -13.11
N VAL A 127 -25.60 3.57 -13.95
CA VAL A 127 -25.44 3.68 -15.40
C VAL A 127 -25.19 5.14 -15.79
N GLY A 128 -24.20 5.40 -16.64
CA GLY A 128 -23.90 6.77 -17.09
C GLY A 128 -23.02 7.57 -16.13
N TRP A 129 -22.46 6.94 -15.08
CA TRP A 129 -21.62 7.59 -14.07
C TRP A 129 -20.43 8.34 -14.68
N GLY A 130 -19.89 7.84 -15.79
CA GLY A 130 -18.75 8.44 -16.45
C GLY A 130 -19.06 9.82 -17.01
N VAL A 131 -20.21 9.95 -17.66
CA VAL A 131 -20.71 11.22 -18.19
C VAL A 131 -21.00 12.20 -17.06
N GLU A 132 -21.57 11.73 -15.96
CA GLU A 132 -21.83 12.57 -14.78
C GLU A 132 -20.52 13.08 -14.16
N LEU A 133 -19.53 12.20 -13.99
CA LEU A 133 -18.23 12.55 -13.44
C LEU A 133 -17.50 13.56 -14.33
N ALA A 134 -17.49 13.36 -15.65
CA ALA A 134 -16.91 14.32 -16.58
C ALA A 134 -17.61 15.69 -16.53
N ARG A 135 -18.95 15.71 -16.48
CA ARG A 135 -19.74 16.96 -16.39
C ARG A 135 -19.50 17.72 -15.08
N SER A 136 -19.25 17.01 -13.99
CA SER A 136 -18.96 17.64 -12.69
C SER A 136 -17.66 18.45 -12.71
N GLY A 137 -16.75 18.16 -13.65
CA GLY A 137 -15.42 18.77 -13.72
C GLY A 137 -14.50 18.38 -12.57
N VAL A 138 -14.91 17.49 -11.66
CA VAL A 138 -14.15 17.13 -10.45
C VAL A 138 -12.75 16.62 -10.77
N LEU A 139 -12.62 15.73 -11.76
CA LEU A 139 -11.32 15.16 -12.14
C LEU A 139 -10.29 16.22 -12.54
N SER A 140 -10.73 17.39 -13.06
CA SER A 140 -9.83 18.49 -13.42
C SER A 140 -9.10 19.11 -12.23
N ARG A 141 -9.56 18.84 -11.00
CA ARG A 141 -8.99 19.34 -9.74
C ARG A 141 -8.20 18.29 -8.96
N LEU A 142 -8.23 17.02 -9.39
CA LEU A 142 -7.62 15.92 -8.66
C LEU A 142 -6.23 15.57 -9.18
N GLU A 143 -5.33 15.25 -8.25
CA GLU A 143 -4.01 14.68 -8.53
C GLU A 143 -4.05 13.14 -8.52
N SER A 144 -4.98 12.54 -7.78
CA SER A 144 -5.13 11.09 -7.65
C SER A 144 -6.58 10.67 -7.78
N VAL A 145 -6.83 9.64 -8.57
CA VAL A 145 -8.15 9.01 -8.65
C VAL A 145 -7.99 7.49 -8.56
N ALA A 146 -8.80 6.88 -7.71
CA ALA A 146 -8.86 5.44 -7.57
C ALA A 146 -10.31 4.96 -7.67
N ILE A 147 -10.53 3.87 -8.40
CA ILE A 147 -11.80 3.14 -8.45
C ILE A 147 -11.49 1.73 -7.97
N GLU A 148 -11.85 1.41 -6.72
CA GLU A 148 -11.34 0.21 -6.01
C GLU A 148 -12.36 -0.92 -5.85
N GLU A 149 -13.61 -0.60 -5.50
CA GLU A 149 -14.64 -1.60 -5.23
C GLU A 149 -15.62 -1.74 -6.40
N GLY A 150 -16.16 -2.95 -6.57
CA GLY A 150 -17.20 -3.26 -7.52
C GLY A 150 -17.54 -4.74 -7.50
N ASP A 151 -18.82 -5.09 -7.45
CA ASP A 151 -19.26 -6.50 -7.57
C ASP A 151 -19.23 -6.95 -9.03
N SER A 152 -19.28 -6.00 -9.97
CA SER A 152 -19.31 -6.21 -11.42
C SER A 152 -18.23 -5.42 -12.16
N TRP A 153 -17.89 -5.91 -13.35
CA TRP A 153 -17.07 -5.18 -14.32
C TRP A 153 -17.72 -3.85 -14.71
N ARG A 154 -16.91 -2.81 -14.85
CA ARG A 154 -17.39 -1.49 -15.28
C ARG A 154 -17.62 -1.43 -16.79
N GLU A 155 -18.65 -0.69 -17.19
CA GLU A 155 -18.92 -0.43 -18.60
C GLU A 155 -17.82 0.43 -19.23
N ARG A 156 -17.27 -0.04 -20.35
CA ARG A 156 -16.16 0.60 -21.09
C ARG A 156 -16.47 2.04 -21.46
N SER A 157 -17.67 2.27 -22.00
CA SER A 157 -18.15 3.58 -22.42
C SER A 157 -18.19 4.59 -21.29
N ASP A 158 -18.54 4.17 -20.07
CA ASP A 158 -18.55 5.07 -18.92
C ASP A 158 -17.13 5.42 -18.49
N VAL A 159 -16.20 4.47 -18.47
CA VAL A 159 -14.80 4.75 -18.13
C VAL A 159 -14.22 5.75 -19.12
N LEU A 160 -14.39 5.52 -20.42
CA LEU A 160 -13.92 6.45 -21.45
C LEU A 160 -14.58 7.82 -21.33
N ALA A 161 -15.89 7.87 -21.07
CA ALA A 161 -16.61 9.12 -20.88
C ALA A 161 -16.09 9.92 -19.66
N ALA A 162 -15.74 9.25 -18.56
CA ALA A 162 -15.19 9.89 -17.37
C ALA A 162 -13.88 10.65 -17.66
N PHE A 163 -13.03 10.07 -18.51
CA PHE A 163 -11.68 10.58 -18.81
C PHE A 163 -11.57 11.24 -20.20
N ASP A 164 -12.69 11.69 -20.77
CA ASP A 164 -12.74 12.27 -22.13
C ASP A 164 -12.16 13.70 -22.22
N SER A 165 -11.97 14.37 -21.08
CA SER A 165 -11.36 15.71 -21.00
C SER A 165 -9.87 15.66 -20.67
N SER A 166 -9.10 16.69 -21.04
CA SER A 166 -7.67 16.78 -20.69
C SER A 166 -7.47 16.95 -19.18
N LEU A 167 -6.64 16.08 -18.58
CA LEU A 167 -6.35 16.01 -17.14
C LEU A 167 -4.83 16.05 -16.85
N PRO A 168 -4.12 17.14 -17.21
CA PRO A 168 -2.66 17.23 -17.07
C PRO A 168 -2.16 17.25 -15.61
N GLN A 169 -3.05 17.57 -14.66
CA GLN A 169 -2.77 17.58 -13.22
C GLN A 169 -2.85 16.18 -12.59
N LEU A 170 -3.53 15.23 -13.23
CA LEU A 170 -3.67 13.87 -12.70
C LEU A 170 -2.31 13.17 -12.72
N ARG A 171 -1.83 12.77 -11.55
CA ARG A 171 -0.52 12.12 -11.33
C ARG A 171 -0.66 10.64 -11.04
N ARG A 172 -1.75 10.23 -10.37
CA ARG A 172 -1.98 8.85 -9.98
C ARG A 172 -3.35 8.38 -10.44
N MET A 173 -3.39 7.22 -11.05
CA MET A 173 -4.63 6.58 -11.49
C MET A 173 -4.62 5.11 -11.08
N ARG A 174 -5.66 4.70 -10.35
CA ARG A 174 -5.92 3.30 -10.00
C ARG A 174 -7.29 2.90 -10.53
N LEU A 175 -7.32 1.90 -11.41
CA LEU A 175 -8.55 1.41 -12.04
C LEU A 175 -8.70 -0.09 -11.80
N ARG A 176 -9.69 -0.51 -11.01
CA ARG A 176 -9.95 -1.95 -10.75
C ARG A 176 -11.22 -2.43 -11.42
N LYS A 177 -11.23 -3.70 -11.84
CA LYS A 177 -12.37 -4.36 -12.50
C LYS A 177 -12.87 -3.60 -13.74
N ILE A 178 -11.92 -3.15 -14.56
CA ILE A 178 -12.18 -2.51 -15.85
C ILE A 178 -11.62 -3.39 -16.96
N ARG A 179 -12.36 -3.53 -18.06
CA ARG A 179 -11.94 -4.29 -19.24
C ARG A 179 -11.87 -3.35 -20.43
N LEU A 180 -10.72 -2.72 -20.67
CA LEU A 180 -10.45 -1.96 -21.89
C LEU A 180 -9.66 -2.81 -22.89
N ASP A 181 -9.75 -2.48 -24.18
CA ASP A 181 -8.80 -2.94 -25.20
C ASP A 181 -7.62 -1.94 -25.37
N SER A 182 -6.62 -2.27 -26.19
CA SER A 182 -5.45 -1.40 -26.38
C SER A 182 -5.78 -0.02 -26.98
N ASP A 183 -6.80 0.10 -27.83
CA ASP A 183 -7.17 1.38 -28.46
C ASP A 183 -7.94 2.27 -27.47
N GLU A 184 -8.81 1.66 -26.67
CA GLU A 184 -9.52 2.32 -25.57
C GLU A 184 -8.55 2.82 -24.49
N TRP A 185 -7.50 2.05 -24.18
CA TRP A 185 -6.42 2.53 -23.32
C TRP A 185 -5.64 3.69 -23.93
N ASP A 186 -5.31 3.65 -25.23
CA ASP A 186 -4.65 4.76 -25.91
C ASP A 186 -5.50 6.04 -25.87
N GLN A 187 -6.81 5.91 -26.08
CA GLN A 187 -7.77 7.00 -25.96
C GLN A 187 -7.78 7.59 -24.55
N LEU A 188 -7.92 6.76 -23.52
CA LEU A 188 -7.95 7.20 -22.12
C LEU A 188 -6.64 7.90 -21.73
N LEU A 189 -5.51 7.30 -22.06
CA LEU A 189 -4.18 7.81 -21.69
C LEU A 189 -3.79 9.07 -22.47
N ALA A 190 -4.38 9.32 -23.65
CA ALA A 190 -4.15 10.55 -24.41
C ALA A 190 -4.53 11.81 -23.62
N ASN A 191 -5.50 11.69 -22.70
CA ASN A 191 -5.98 12.79 -21.88
C ASN A 191 -5.25 12.92 -20.54
N CYS A 192 -4.42 11.94 -20.16
CA CYS A 192 -3.79 11.84 -18.84
C CYS A 192 -2.25 11.96 -18.92
N SER A 193 -1.76 12.93 -19.70
CA SER A 193 -0.32 13.10 -20.00
C SER A 193 0.55 13.39 -18.77
N GLY A 194 -0.06 13.79 -17.65
CA GLY A 194 0.61 14.09 -16.40
C GLY A 194 0.87 12.90 -15.49
N LEU A 195 0.41 11.69 -15.84
CA LEU A 195 0.46 10.52 -14.96
C LEU A 195 1.90 10.07 -14.68
N ARG A 196 2.18 9.87 -13.40
CA ARG A 196 3.43 9.29 -12.86
C ARG A 196 3.21 7.90 -12.29
N SER A 197 1.98 7.59 -11.87
CA SER A 197 1.59 6.27 -11.37
C SER A 197 0.37 5.77 -12.10
N LEU A 198 0.46 4.56 -12.63
CA LEU A 198 -0.66 3.84 -13.21
C LEU A 198 -0.76 2.47 -12.56
N GLU A 199 -1.91 2.20 -11.96
CA GLU A 199 -2.28 0.90 -11.41
C GLU A 199 -3.58 0.43 -12.04
N SER A 200 -3.59 -0.79 -12.55
CA SER A 200 -4.83 -1.41 -12.98
C SER A 200 -4.82 -2.90 -12.79
N ASP A 201 -5.94 -3.42 -12.29
CA ASP A 201 -6.23 -4.85 -12.18
C ASP A 201 -7.41 -5.13 -13.13
N THR A 202 -7.06 -5.46 -14.37
CA THR A 202 -7.97 -5.72 -15.50
C THR A 202 -8.06 -7.22 -15.84
N ASP A 203 -9.22 -7.65 -16.34
CA ASP A 203 -9.37 -8.91 -17.09
C ASP A 203 -9.46 -8.63 -18.61
N GLY A 204 -9.08 -7.42 -19.03
CA GLY A 204 -8.96 -6.97 -20.43
C GLY A 204 -7.54 -6.57 -20.78
N GLU A 205 -7.26 -6.41 -22.08
CA GLU A 205 -5.92 -6.12 -22.61
C GLU A 205 -5.26 -4.95 -21.87
N TRP A 206 -3.96 -5.09 -21.62
CA TRP A 206 -3.13 -4.00 -21.11
C TRP A 206 -2.66 -3.12 -22.27
N PRO A 207 -2.47 -1.80 -22.08
CA PRO A 207 -1.85 -0.96 -23.08
C PRO A 207 -0.48 -1.54 -23.46
N THR A 208 -0.24 -1.65 -24.76
CA THR A 208 1.04 -2.13 -25.26
C THR A 208 2.20 -1.26 -24.74
N PRO A 209 3.41 -1.81 -24.60
CA PRO A 209 4.60 -1.06 -24.21
C PRO A 209 4.81 0.23 -25.01
N SER A 210 4.50 0.18 -26.31
CA SER A 210 4.58 1.32 -27.22
C SER A 210 3.57 2.42 -26.88
N VAL A 211 2.36 2.07 -26.45
CA VAL A 211 1.34 3.03 -25.98
C VAL A 211 1.81 3.68 -24.69
N LEU A 212 2.27 2.90 -23.70
CA LEU A 212 2.80 3.44 -22.44
C LEU A 212 3.98 4.39 -22.67
N GLN A 213 4.94 4.00 -23.51
CA GLN A 213 6.10 4.82 -23.83
C GLN A 213 5.74 6.15 -24.51
N ARG A 214 4.75 6.11 -25.41
CA ARG A 214 4.31 7.29 -26.18
C ARG A 214 3.45 8.22 -25.34
N ARG A 215 2.57 7.69 -24.49
CA ARG A 215 1.60 8.48 -23.71
C ARG A 215 2.13 8.91 -22.36
N LEU A 216 2.92 8.07 -21.70
CA LEU A 216 3.39 8.24 -20.33
C LEU A 216 4.93 8.18 -20.23
N PRO A 217 5.67 9.07 -20.92
CA PRO A 217 7.13 9.05 -20.92
C PRO A 217 7.76 9.41 -19.55
N ASP A 218 6.97 9.99 -18.65
CA ASP A 218 7.34 10.38 -17.29
C ASP A 218 6.83 9.40 -16.22
N LEU A 219 6.40 8.20 -16.61
CA LEU A 219 5.91 7.20 -15.67
C LEU A 219 7.02 6.75 -14.70
N GLU A 220 6.71 6.76 -13.41
CA GLU A 220 7.60 6.38 -12.31
C GLU A 220 7.12 5.10 -11.61
N GLN A 221 5.82 4.85 -11.61
CA GLN A 221 5.21 3.70 -10.95
C GLN A 221 4.24 3.01 -11.91
N LEU A 222 4.44 1.70 -12.08
CA LEU A 222 3.58 0.87 -12.91
C LEU A 222 3.21 -0.39 -12.14
N ASN A 223 1.90 -0.60 -11.95
CA ASN A 223 1.37 -1.79 -11.30
C ASN A 223 0.32 -2.46 -12.20
N LEU A 224 0.69 -3.62 -12.75
CA LEU A 224 -0.15 -4.38 -13.67
C LEU A 224 -1.10 -5.36 -12.97
N GLY A 225 -1.15 -5.35 -11.62
CA GLY A 225 -2.01 -6.24 -10.86
C GLY A 225 -1.75 -7.71 -11.16
N TRP A 226 -2.80 -8.53 -11.16
CA TRP A 226 -2.76 -9.97 -11.48
C TRP A 226 -3.18 -10.27 -12.92
N SER A 227 -3.31 -9.21 -13.71
CA SER A 227 -3.91 -9.16 -15.03
C SER A 227 -3.03 -9.72 -16.14
N LEU A 228 -1.79 -10.10 -15.83
CA LEU A 228 -0.80 -10.59 -16.79
C LEU A 228 -1.11 -11.97 -17.41
N GLY A 229 -2.37 -12.44 -17.38
CA GLY A 229 -2.75 -13.69 -18.01
C GLY A 229 -2.58 -13.65 -19.53
N SER A 230 -1.76 -14.52 -20.10
CA SER A 230 -1.62 -14.86 -21.54
C SER A 230 -1.39 -13.73 -22.57
N TRP A 231 -1.44 -12.44 -22.19
CA TRP A 231 -1.47 -11.34 -23.15
C TRP A 231 -0.11 -10.87 -23.59
N PHE A 232 0.84 -10.82 -22.67
CA PHE A 232 2.20 -10.55 -23.05
C PHE A 232 2.80 -11.83 -23.65
N ASP A 233 2.98 -11.84 -24.95
CA ASP A 233 3.94 -12.77 -25.52
C ASP A 233 5.37 -12.41 -25.05
N GLU A 234 6.30 -13.35 -25.16
CA GLU A 234 7.70 -13.12 -24.76
C GLU A 234 8.34 -11.94 -25.50
N GLY A 235 7.89 -11.64 -26.72
CA GLY A 235 8.39 -10.55 -27.55
C GLY A 235 7.96 -9.17 -27.05
N GLU A 236 6.71 -9.02 -26.64
CA GLU A 236 6.17 -7.77 -26.09
C GLU A 236 6.76 -7.46 -24.72
N LEU A 237 6.96 -8.47 -23.86
CA LEU A 237 7.71 -8.27 -22.61
C LEU A 237 9.15 -7.87 -22.91
N ALA A 238 9.84 -8.56 -23.82
CA ALA A 238 11.20 -8.19 -24.18
C ALA A 238 11.29 -6.76 -24.74
N ALA A 239 10.31 -6.32 -25.53
CA ALA A 239 10.21 -4.95 -26.04
C ALA A 239 9.95 -3.94 -24.93
N PHE A 240 9.05 -4.25 -23.99
CA PHE A 240 8.83 -3.45 -22.77
C PHE A 240 10.14 -3.29 -21.98
N PHE A 241 10.82 -4.42 -21.74
CA PHE A 241 12.06 -4.45 -20.98
C PHE A 241 13.25 -3.83 -21.69
N SER A 242 13.17 -3.63 -23.00
CA SER A 242 14.21 -2.93 -23.79
C SER A 242 13.90 -1.44 -23.97
N GLY A 243 12.72 -0.98 -23.53
CA GLY A 243 12.25 0.38 -23.72
C GLY A 243 12.84 1.42 -22.75
N PRO A 244 12.90 2.71 -23.12
CA PRO A 244 13.46 3.75 -22.26
C PRO A 244 12.61 4.09 -21.03
N LEU A 245 11.32 3.71 -21.01
CA LEU A 245 10.40 3.93 -19.89
C LEU A 245 10.94 3.37 -18.57
N LEU A 246 11.56 2.18 -18.61
CA LEU A 246 12.07 1.52 -17.42
C LEU A 246 13.20 2.27 -16.71
N ALA A 247 13.97 3.08 -17.45
CA ALA A 247 15.07 3.83 -16.85
C ALA A 247 14.57 4.85 -15.81
N ARG A 248 13.28 5.20 -15.85
CA ARG A 248 12.64 6.16 -14.95
C ARG A 248 11.78 5.51 -13.87
N LEU A 249 11.40 4.25 -14.04
CA LEU A 249 10.58 3.55 -13.08
C LEU A 249 11.32 3.44 -11.73
N VAL A 250 10.62 3.90 -10.70
CA VAL A 250 10.97 3.71 -9.29
C VAL A 250 10.27 2.47 -8.75
N GLU A 251 9.07 2.18 -9.27
CA GLU A 251 8.28 1.01 -8.90
C GLU A 251 7.73 0.28 -10.11
N LEU A 252 7.87 -1.04 -10.07
CA LEU A 252 7.30 -1.94 -11.05
C LEU A 252 6.69 -3.15 -10.36
N ARG A 253 5.40 -3.39 -10.55
CA ARG A 253 4.71 -4.60 -10.09
C ARG A 253 4.13 -5.34 -11.28
N LEU A 254 4.58 -6.58 -11.45
CA LEU A 254 4.22 -7.51 -12.50
C LEU A 254 3.78 -8.83 -11.87
N ASN A 255 2.71 -8.78 -11.07
CA ASN A 255 2.25 -9.97 -10.37
C ASN A 255 1.57 -10.94 -11.36
N GLY A 256 1.76 -12.23 -11.10
CA GLY A 256 1.29 -13.33 -11.92
C GLY A 256 2.17 -13.67 -13.12
N ILE A 257 3.34 -13.04 -13.28
CA ILE A 257 4.37 -13.55 -14.22
C ILE A 257 5.01 -14.79 -13.61
N GLU A 258 5.13 -15.85 -14.41
CA GLU A 258 5.94 -17.01 -14.05
C GLU A 258 7.43 -16.67 -14.18
N LEU A 259 8.15 -16.72 -13.05
CA LEU A 259 9.60 -16.56 -13.02
C LEU A 259 10.29 -17.80 -13.60
N THR A 260 10.50 -17.85 -14.92
CA THR A 260 11.20 -18.94 -15.60
C THR A 260 12.59 -18.54 -16.11
N ASP A 261 13.43 -19.51 -16.46
CA ASP A 261 14.77 -19.28 -17.07
C ASP A 261 14.70 -18.63 -18.45
N GLN A 262 13.57 -18.74 -19.14
CA GLN A 262 13.38 -18.26 -20.51
C GLN A 262 13.01 -16.78 -20.56
N VAL A 263 12.72 -16.15 -19.43
CA VAL A 263 12.32 -14.75 -19.44
C VAL A 263 13.57 -13.87 -19.21
N PRO A 264 14.14 -13.25 -20.26
CA PRO A 264 15.20 -12.23 -20.11
C PRO A 264 14.56 -10.95 -19.55
N LEU A 265 14.04 -11.02 -18.33
CA LEU A 265 13.06 -10.05 -17.81
C LEU A 265 13.62 -8.65 -17.64
N PHE A 266 14.92 -8.44 -17.68
CA PHE A 266 15.42 -7.10 -17.43
C PHE A 266 16.69 -6.77 -18.21
N PRO A 267 16.78 -5.55 -18.75
CA PRO A 267 18.03 -5.04 -19.29
C PRO A 267 19.03 -4.93 -18.14
N THR A 268 20.31 -4.88 -18.48
CA THR A 268 21.44 -5.02 -17.56
C THR A 268 21.43 -4.11 -16.32
N ARG A 269 20.65 -3.01 -16.26
CA ARG A 269 20.41 -2.18 -15.05
C ARG A 269 19.12 -1.37 -15.13
N LEU A 270 18.38 -1.31 -14.01
CA LEU A 270 17.31 -0.34 -13.76
C LEU A 270 17.71 0.60 -12.62
N PRO A 271 18.47 1.68 -12.90
CA PRO A 271 19.19 2.43 -11.86
C PRO A 271 18.29 3.13 -10.84
N ASN A 272 17.06 3.45 -11.23
CA ASN A 272 16.09 4.15 -10.39
C ASN A 272 15.09 3.21 -9.71
N LEU A 273 15.06 1.93 -10.08
CA LEU A 273 14.11 1.00 -9.50
C LEU A 273 14.45 0.77 -8.03
N ARG A 274 13.47 0.98 -7.17
CA ARG A 274 13.54 0.78 -5.72
C ARG A 274 12.55 -0.29 -5.26
N ARG A 275 11.40 -0.39 -5.94
CA ARG A 275 10.32 -1.32 -5.58
C ARG A 275 10.02 -2.26 -6.74
N LEU A 276 10.09 -3.55 -6.48
CA LEU A 276 9.84 -4.61 -7.47
C LEU A 276 8.88 -5.64 -6.89
N GLY A 277 7.71 -5.79 -7.53
CA GLY A 277 6.76 -6.84 -7.21
C GLY A 277 6.67 -7.86 -8.34
N LEU A 278 6.93 -9.12 -8.02
CA LEU A 278 6.89 -10.25 -8.94
C LEU A 278 6.17 -11.42 -8.28
N ALA A 279 5.09 -11.15 -7.54
CA ALA A 279 4.36 -12.21 -6.86
C ALA A 279 3.80 -13.18 -7.89
N GLY A 280 4.13 -14.47 -7.80
CA GLY A 280 3.76 -15.49 -8.78
C GLY A 280 2.32 -15.96 -8.63
N ARG A 281 1.88 -16.83 -9.55
CA ARG A 281 0.55 -17.50 -9.51
C ARG A 281 0.57 -18.85 -8.82
N SER A 282 1.74 -19.31 -8.37
CA SER A 282 1.91 -20.69 -7.94
C SER A 282 1.60 -20.84 -6.46
N SER A 283 0.50 -21.51 -6.15
CA SER A 283 0.28 -22.21 -4.87
C SER A 283 0.60 -23.72 -4.98
N GLY A 284 1.28 -24.16 -6.05
CA GLY A 284 1.43 -25.57 -6.41
C GLY A 284 2.87 -25.99 -6.78
N SER A 285 3.14 -27.29 -6.65
CA SER A 285 4.49 -27.88 -6.69
C SER A 285 5.27 -27.80 -8.02
N ALA A 286 4.65 -27.35 -9.12
CA ALA A 286 5.18 -27.55 -10.47
C ALA A 286 6.13 -26.45 -11.00
N CYS A 287 6.11 -25.24 -10.43
CA CYS A 287 6.98 -24.15 -10.90
C CYS A 287 8.21 -24.01 -9.98
N SER A 288 9.40 -23.90 -10.57
CA SER A 288 10.65 -23.61 -9.86
C SER A 288 11.07 -22.16 -10.13
N GLY A 289 10.44 -21.20 -9.43
CA GLY A 289 10.73 -19.77 -9.57
C GLY A 289 12.20 -19.39 -9.31
N GLY A 290 12.97 -20.28 -8.68
CA GLY A 290 14.40 -20.13 -8.43
C GLY A 290 15.26 -19.91 -9.68
N ALA A 291 14.85 -20.49 -10.81
CA ALA A 291 15.51 -20.33 -12.10
C ALA A 291 15.44 -18.86 -12.59
N GLY A 292 14.21 -18.31 -12.61
CA GLY A 292 13.97 -16.90 -12.90
C GLY A 292 14.65 -15.98 -11.87
N LEU A 293 14.60 -16.31 -10.57
CA LEU A 293 15.30 -15.53 -9.54
C LEU A 293 16.81 -15.44 -9.79
N ARG A 294 17.47 -16.55 -10.17
CA ARG A 294 18.89 -16.53 -10.55
C ARG A 294 19.16 -15.68 -11.78
N ALA A 295 18.23 -15.62 -12.74
CA ALA A 295 18.34 -14.70 -13.87
C ALA A 295 18.25 -13.22 -13.41
N LEU A 296 17.34 -12.90 -12.48
CA LEU A 296 17.21 -11.55 -11.89
C LEU A 296 18.47 -11.13 -11.12
N ILE A 297 19.07 -12.05 -10.36
CA ILE A 297 20.32 -11.79 -9.65
C ILE A 297 21.44 -11.50 -10.66
N ARG A 298 21.56 -12.31 -11.72
CA ARG A 298 22.58 -12.13 -12.78
C ARG A 298 22.40 -10.85 -13.59
N SER A 299 21.16 -10.37 -13.77
CA SER A 299 20.90 -9.12 -14.48
C SER A 299 21.37 -7.90 -13.69
N GLY A 300 21.50 -8.00 -12.37
CA GLY A 300 21.94 -6.90 -11.50
C GLY A 300 20.84 -5.89 -11.17
N VAL A 301 19.59 -6.11 -11.58
CA VAL A 301 18.46 -5.22 -11.24
C VAL A 301 18.23 -5.13 -9.74
N LEU A 302 18.42 -6.22 -9.01
CA LEU A 302 18.19 -6.25 -7.55
C LEU A 302 19.16 -5.36 -6.76
N SER A 303 20.28 -4.93 -7.36
CA SER A 303 21.30 -4.11 -6.68
C SER A 303 20.79 -2.74 -6.21
N THR A 304 19.69 -2.25 -6.77
CA THR A 304 19.08 -0.97 -6.38
C THR A 304 17.73 -1.14 -5.67
N VAL A 305 17.21 -2.36 -5.61
CA VAL A 305 15.86 -2.65 -5.07
C VAL A 305 15.93 -2.74 -3.55
N SER A 306 15.15 -1.90 -2.88
CA SER A 306 14.97 -1.93 -1.42
C SER A 306 13.69 -2.64 -1.01
N ASP A 307 12.69 -2.72 -1.88
CA ASP A 307 11.39 -3.32 -1.59
C ASP A 307 11.12 -4.41 -2.62
N LEU A 308 11.11 -5.66 -2.18
CA LEU A 308 11.01 -6.81 -3.04
C LEU A 308 9.88 -7.74 -2.59
N ASP A 309 8.95 -8.01 -3.51
CA ASP A 309 7.89 -8.99 -3.32
C ASP A 309 8.08 -10.16 -4.29
N LEU A 310 8.37 -11.34 -3.72
CA LEU A 310 8.53 -12.60 -4.43
C LEU A 310 7.54 -13.65 -3.91
N SER A 311 6.39 -13.22 -3.39
CA SER A 311 5.35 -14.12 -2.90
C SER A 311 4.89 -15.11 -3.97
N TYR A 312 4.44 -16.31 -3.59
CA TYR A 312 3.83 -17.31 -4.49
C TYR A 312 4.68 -17.71 -5.72
N ASN A 313 6.01 -17.75 -5.58
CA ASN A 313 6.94 -18.15 -6.64
C ASN A 313 7.51 -19.57 -6.49
N GLY A 314 7.10 -20.30 -5.45
CA GLY A 314 7.61 -21.65 -5.17
C GLY A 314 9.12 -21.69 -4.91
N LEU A 315 9.68 -20.63 -4.31
CA LEU A 315 11.09 -20.52 -3.97
C LEU A 315 11.50 -21.58 -2.96
N THR A 316 12.73 -22.10 -3.10
CA THR A 316 13.36 -23.06 -2.18
C THR A 316 14.38 -22.37 -1.27
N PRO A 317 14.86 -23.02 -0.19
CA PRO A 317 15.84 -22.42 0.70
C PRO A 317 17.15 -22.06 -0.03
N ASP A 318 17.58 -22.88 -1.00
CA ASP A 318 18.76 -22.60 -1.83
C ASP A 318 18.59 -21.34 -2.70
N ASP A 319 17.37 -21.08 -3.17
CA ASP A 319 17.05 -19.87 -3.93
C ASP A 319 17.08 -18.62 -3.03
N LEU A 320 16.61 -18.76 -1.79
CA LEU A 320 16.68 -17.71 -0.79
C LEU A 320 18.13 -17.42 -0.39
N ASP A 321 18.97 -18.43 -0.18
CA ASP A 321 20.40 -18.23 0.10
C ASP A 321 21.10 -17.46 -1.02
N CYS A 322 20.73 -17.70 -2.28
CA CYS A 322 21.24 -16.92 -3.41
C CYS A 322 20.79 -15.45 -3.34
N LEU A 323 19.52 -15.19 -3.00
CA LEU A 323 18.98 -13.83 -2.87
C LEU A 323 19.63 -13.06 -1.71
N LEU A 324 19.88 -13.75 -0.60
CA LEU A 324 20.48 -13.21 0.61
C LEU A 324 22.02 -13.16 0.55
N ALA A 325 22.64 -13.46 -0.60
CA ALA A 325 24.08 -13.31 -0.73
C ALA A 325 24.49 -11.82 -0.62
N PRO A 326 25.61 -11.50 0.06
CA PRO A 326 26.04 -10.11 0.23
C PRO A 326 26.19 -9.37 -1.10
N GLY A 327 25.59 -8.17 -1.19
CA GLY A 327 25.68 -7.32 -2.37
C GLY A 327 24.65 -7.59 -3.47
N VAL A 328 23.73 -8.55 -3.26
CA VAL A 328 22.63 -8.82 -4.21
C VAL A 328 21.58 -7.71 -4.17
N ALA A 329 21.10 -7.35 -2.99
CA ALA A 329 20.07 -6.33 -2.84
C ALA A 329 20.16 -5.61 -1.47
N PRO A 330 20.04 -4.27 -1.43
CA PRO A 330 19.99 -3.50 -0.18
C PRO A 330 18.57 -3.50 0.41
N LEU A 331 18.04 -4.70 0.70
CA LEU A 331 16.64 -4.88 1.08
C LEU A 331 16.29 -4.19 2.40
N ARG A 332 15.19 -3.44 2.37
CA ARG A 332 14.48 -2.86 3.51
C ARG A 332 13.11 -3.49 3.71
N ARG A 333 12.47 -3.97 2.65
CA ARG A 333 11.19 -4.68 2.71
C ARG A 333 11.29 -5.95 1.86
N LEU A 334 10.94 -7.09 2.44
CA LEU A 334 10.98 -8.38 1.76
C LEU A 334 9.68 -9.14 2.03
N ARG A 335 8.99 -9.56 0.96
CA ARG A 335 7.78 -10.38 1.04
C ARG A 335 7.97 -11.72 0.36
N LEU A 336 7.68 -12.78 1.12
CA LEU A 336 7.91 -14.17 0.71
C LEU A 336 6.68 -15.06 0.93
N TRP A 337 5.50 -14.48 1.18
CA TRP A 337 4.27 -15.22 1.44
C TRP A 337 3.97 -16.28 0.38
N GLY A 338 3.38 -17.41 0.78
CA GLY A 338 2.97 -18.46 -0.17
C GLY A 338 4.11 -19.18 -0.89
N ASN A 339 5.36 -19.03 -0.44
CA ASN A 339 6.47 -19.89 -0.85
C ASN A 339 6.60 -21.07 0.11
N ASP A 340 5.69 -22.04 0.00
CA ASP A 340 5.53 -23.14 0.96
C ASP A 340 6.76 -24.05 1.13
N LYS A 341 7.72 -23.98 0.20
CA LYS A 341 8.98 -24.74 0.22
C LYS A 341 10.13 -24.01 0.94
N LEU A 342 9.91 -22.81 1.49
CA LEU A 342 10.95 -22.09 2.21
C LEU A 342 11.15 -22.61 3.64
N ASP A 343 10.16 -23.33 4.16
CA ASP A 343 10.12 -23.90 5.51
C ASP A 343 10.52 -22.88 6.60
N GLY A 344 10.78 -23.35 7.81
CA GLY A 344 11.36 -22.52 8.87
C GLY A 344 12.77 -21.97 8.62
N ARG A 345 13.43 -22.40 7.54
CA ARG A 345 14.81 -22.01 7.24
C ARG A 345 14.91 -20.58 6.74
N ALA A 346 13.82 -20.00 6.24
CA ALA A 346 13.81 -18.61 5.80
C ALA A 346 14.18 -17.63 6.92
N ALA A 347 13.58 -17.78 8.09
CA ALA A 347 13.88 -16.93 9.24
C ALA A 347 15.35 -17.06 9.66
N GLN A 348 15.92 -18.27 9.62
CA GLN A 348 17.31 -18.54 9.95
C GLN A 348 18.29 -17.95 8.93
N ALA A 349 18.00 -18.10 7.64
CA ALA A 349 18.82 -17.55 6.56
C ALA A 349 18.86 -16.02 6.62
N ILE A 350 17.70 -15.39 6.85
CA ILE A 350 17.60 -13.93 7.02
C ILE A 350 18.34 -13.48 8.28
N ALA A 351 18.24 -14.22 9.38
CA ALA A 351 18.98 -13.95 10.62
C ALA A 351 20.51 -13.96 10.41
N ALA A 352 21.01 -14.87 9.57
CA ALA A 352 22.43 -15.00 9.24
C ALA A 352 22.93 -13.91 8.28
N ALA A 353 22.05 -13.27 7.53
CA ALA A 353 22.36 -12.21 6.58
C ALA A 353 22.66 -10.88 7.28
N SER A 354 23.86 -10.76 7.85
CA SER A 354 24.29 -9.59 8.64
C SER A 354 24.23 -8.23 7.92
N HIS A 355 24.11 -8.19 6.59
CA HIS A 355 23.95 -6.96 5.81
C HIS A 355 22.48 -6.47 5.74
N LEU A 356 21.51 -7.28 6.18
CA LEU A 356 20.08 -6.93 6.26
C LEU A 356 19.70 -6.23 7.58
N GLN A 357 20.66 -5.60 8.26
CA GLN A 357 20.41 -4.79 9.46
C GLN A 357 19.42 -3.63 9.22
N GLY A 358 19.24 -3.22 7.97
CA GLY A 358 18.29 -2.18 7.57
C GLY A 358 16.88 -2.67 7.26
N LEU A 359 16.57 -3.96 7.47
CA LEU A 359 15.26 -4.53 7.18
C LEU A 359 14.21 -3.94 8.13
N VAL A 360 13.16 -3.35 7.56
CA VAL A 360 12.05 -2.67 8.26
C VAL A 360 10.79 -3.51 8.22
N GLU A 361 10.55 -4.19 7.10
CA GLU A 361 9.37 -5.03 6.89
C GLU A 361 9.78 -6.41 6.39
N LEU A 362 9.24 -7.44 7.03
CA LEU A 362 9.42 -8.81 6.62
C LEU A 362 8.09 -9.54 6.67
N ASP A 363 7.69 -10.06 5.52
CA ASP A 363 6.65 -11.06 5.41
C ASP A 363 7.31 -12.41 5.15
N LEU A 364 7.20 -13.27 6.17
CA LEU A 364 7.53 -14.68 6.11
C LEU A 364 6.27 -15.42 5.69
N GLY A 365 6.43 -16.46 4.88
CA GLY A 365 5.36 -17.43 4.64
C GLY A 365 5.10 -18.28 5.89
N LYS A 366 5.02 -19.59 5.69
CA LYS A 366 4.79 -20.54 6.78
C LYS A 366 6.05 -20.72 7.65
N CYS A 367 5.95 -20.45 8.95
CA CYS A 367 7.04 -20.55 9.93
C CYS A 367 6.51 -20.96 11.32
N THR A 368 7.32 -21.64 12.13
CA THR A 368 7.04 -21.83 13.56
C THR A 368 7.64 -20.71 14.40
N VAL A 369 7.15 -20.53 15.63
CA VAL A 369 7.68 -19.49 16.54
C VAL A 369 9.11 -19.81 17.00
N GLU A 370 9.46 -21.08 17.17
CA GLU A 370 10.83 -21.51 17.49
C GLU A 370 11.81 -21.09 16.39
N GLU A 371 11.41 -21.20 15.14
CA GLU A 371 12.23 -20.83 13.97
C GLU A 371 12.40 -19.32 13.81
N LEU A 372 11.54 -18.49 14.43
CA LEU A 372 11.72 -17.04 14.50
C LEU A 372 12.79 -16.62 15.51
N ARG A 373 13.11 -17.45 16.49
CA ARG A 373 14.03 -17.09 17.58
C ARG A 373 15.39 -16.59 17.07
N PRO A 374 16.06 -17.22 16.08
CA PRO A 374 17.30 -16.70 15.52
C PRO A 374 17.13 -15.33 14.85
N LEU A 375 16.01 -15.09 14.18
CA LEU A 375 15.73 -13.81 13.52
C LEU A 375 15.59 -12.69 14.53
N VAL A 376 14.82 -12.91 15.59
CA VAL A 376 14.58 -11.92 16.65
C VAL A 376 15.86 -11.63 17.45
N ALA A 377 16.74 -12.62 17.62
CA ALA A 377 18.05 -12.44 18.25
C ALA A 377 19.13 -11.85 17.33
N SER A 378 18.83 -11.70 16.03
CA SER A 378 19.80 -11.21 15.06
C SER A 378 19.87 -9.69 15.00
N PRO A 379 20.98 -9.12 14.48
CA PRO A 379 21.06 -7.68 14.19
C PRO A 379 19.96 -7.16 13.26
N ALA A 380 19.36 -8.02 12.42
CA ALA A 380 18.26 -7.64 11.52
C ALA A 380 16.97 -7.25 12.29
N ALA A 381 16.77 -7.75 13.52
CA ALA A 381 15.61 -7.41 14.33
C ALA A 381 15.63 -5.96 14.86
N SER A 382 16.80 -5.31 14.90
CA SER A 382 16.95 -3.96 15.49
C SER A 382 16.11 -2.89 14.77
N MET A 383 16.03 -2.98 13.45
CA MET A 383 15.29 -2.05 12.60
C MET A 383 13.93 -2.60 12.13
N LEU A 384 13.67 -3.89 12.36
CA LEU A 384 12.40 -4.52 11.99
C LEU A 384 11.25 -3.85 12.75
N ARG A 385 10.25 -3.36 12.02
CA ARG A 385 9.05 -2.71 12.56
C ARG A 385 7.80 -3.52 12.26
N HIS A 386 7.80 -4.23 11.14
CA HIS A 386 6.63 -4.90 10.61
C HIS A 386 6.99 -6.36 10.34
N LEU A 387 6.30 -7.29 11.01
CA LEU A 387 6.49 -8.72 10.85
C LEU A 387 5.15 -9.41 10.54
N SER A 388 5.14 -10.22 9.48
CA SER A 388 4.03 -11.08 9.08
C SER A 388 4.53 -12.52 8.97
N PHE A 389 3.77 -13.49 9.50
CA PHE A 389 4.02 -14.91 9.27
C PHE A 389 2.75 -15.76 9.42
N SER A 390 2.76 -16.94 8.79
CA SER A 390 1.74 -17.97 8.97
C SER A 390 2.28 -19.09 9.85
N CYS A 391 1.47 -19.60 10.78
CA CYS A 391 1.86 -20.67 11.70
C CYS A 391 0.73 -21.69 11.90
N ASP A 392 1.08 -22.97 12.01
CA ASP A 392 0.11 -24.05 12.26
C ASP A 392 -0.35 -24.12 13.73
N ALA A 393 0.33 -23.42 14.64
CA ALA A 393 -0.08 -23.34 16.04
C ALA A 393 -1.29 -22.40 16.21
N ASP A 394 -2.02 -22.51 17.32
CA ASP A 394 -3.05 -21.53 17.65
C ASP A 394 -2.46 -20.19 18.12
N HIS A 395 -3.23 -19.11 17.99
CA HIS A 395 -2.78 -17.78 18.38
C HIS A 395 -2.38 -17.67 19.85
N ASP A 396 -3.01 -18.43 20.76
CA ASP A 396 -2.69 -18.34 22.19
C ASP A 396 -1.29 -18.90 22.48
N THR A 397 -0.92 -20.00 21.83
CA THR A 397 0.41 -20.60 21.88
C THR A 397 1.44 -19.63 21.31
N ILE A 398 1.16 -19.06 20.14
CA ILE A 398 2.08 -18.13 19.45
C ILE A 398 2.38 -16.90 20.31
N LEU A 399 1.33 -16.23 20.80
CA LEU A 399 1.49 -15.01 21.59
C LEU A 399 2.16 -15.30 22.95
N SER A 400 1.89 -16.45 23.55
CA SER A 400 2.54 -16.86 24.80
C SER A 400 4.04 -17.10 24.61
N GLU A 401 4.45 -17.72 23.51
CA GLU A 401 5.87 -17.94 23.21
C GLU A 401 6.58 -16.63 22.84
N LEU A 402 5.97 -15.79 22.02
CA LEU A 402 6.52 -14.47 21.66
C LEU A 402 6.67 -13.53 22.87
N ALA A 403 5.81 -13.67 23.90
CA ALA A 403 5.94 -12.92 25.15
C ALA A 403 7.28 -13.14 25.87
N HIS A 404 7.96 -14.27 25.59
CA HIS A 404 9.24 -14.61 26.19
C HIS A 404 10.44 -14.17 25.35
N PHE A 405 10.22 -13.46 24.23
CA PHE A 405 11.31 -12.97 23.38
C PHE A 405 11.75 -11.59 23.84
N PRO A 406 12.94 -11.44 24.45
CA PRO A 406 13.39 -10.17 25.04
C PRO A 406 13.78 -9.11 23.99
N GLU A 407 13.85 -9.49 22.71
CA GLU A 407 14.45 -8.69 21.62
C GLU A 407 13.43 -8.24 20.56
N THR A 408 12.12 -8.46 20.77
CA THR A 408 11.03 -7.94 19.89
C THR A 408 10.69 -6.47 20.12
N SER A 409 11.53 -5.75 20.86
CA SER A 409 11.22 -4.42 21.39
C SER A 409 10.97 -3.37 20.30
N SER A 410 11.49 -3.62 19.11
CA SER A 410 11.48 -2.72 17.96
C SER A 410 10.21 -2.80 17.12
N LEU A 411 9.40 -3.87 17.28
CA LEU A 411 8.21 -4.12 16.46
C LEU A 411 7.10 -3.11 16.76
N VAL A 412 6.51 -2.59 15.68
CA VAL A 412 5.38 -1.66 15.69
C VAL A 412 4.10 -2.36 15.25
N SER A 413 4.21 -3.36 14.36
CA SER A 413 3.07 -4.18 13.96
C SER A 413 3.42 -5.64 13.76
N LEU A 414 2.50 -6.51 14.17
CA LEU A 414 2.61 -7.95 14.06
C LEU A 414 1.32 -8.50 13.41
N TYR A 415 1.48 -9.25 12.33
CA TYR A 415 0.41 -10.00 11.67
C TYR A 415 0.70 -11.48 11.78
N VAL A 416 -0.25 -12.22 12.34
CA VAL A 416 -0.16 -13.67 12.51
C VAL A 416 -1.36 -14.29 11.82
N PHE A 417 -1.09 -15.22 10.90
CA PHE A 417 -2.11 -16.07 10.32
C PHE A 417 -2.01 -17.45 10.96
N ALA A 418 -3.01 -17.83 11.75
CA ALA A 418 -2.97 -19.03 12.57
C ALA A 418 -4.38 -19.54 12.88
N PHE A 419 -4.49 -20.74 13.45
CA PHE A 419 -5.80 -21.34 13.73
C PHE A 419 -6.49 -20.72 14.95
N GLY A 420 -7.75 -20.32 14.78
CA GLY A 420 -8.67 -19.88 15.84
C GLY A 420 -8.32 -18.52 16.48
N PRO A 421 -9.31 -17.72 16.92
CA PRO A 421 -9.01 -16.43 17.56
C PRO A 421 -8.31 -16.62 18.92
N PRO A 422 -7.40 -15.71 19.32
CA PRO A 422 -6.79 -15.76 20.65
C PRO A 422 -7.84 -15.53 21.73
N ARG A 423 -7.80 -16.32 22.81
CA ARG A 423 -8.79 -16.25 23.90
C ARG A 423 -8.24 -15.59 25.16
N ASN A 424 -7.01 -15.94 25.55
CA ASN A 424 -6.48 -15.59 26.88
C ASN A 424 -5.05 -15.03 26.87
N SER A 425 -4.35 -15.09 25.74
CA SER A 425 -2.92 -14.73 25.64
C SER A 425 -2.63 -13.26 25.35
N VAL A 426 -3.58 -12.49 24.78
CA VAL A 426 -3.31 -11.12 24.33
C VAL A 426 -2.93 -10.19 25.47
N LYS A 427 -3.70 -10.19 26.57
CA LYS A 427 -3.40 -9.36 27.74
C LYS A 427 -2.05 -9.72 28.38
N PRO A 428 -1.75 -11.01 28.66
CA PRO A 428 -0.42 -11.43 29.09
C PRO A 428 0.70 -11.03 28.12
N PHE A 429 0.49 -11.13 26.81
CA PHE A 429 1.48 -10.78 25.81
C PHE A 429 1.88 -9.30 25.89
N PHE A 430 0.93 -8.38 25.96
CA PHE A 430 1.25 -6.96 26.15
C PHE A 430 1.82 -6.66 27.55
N ALA A 431 1.32 -7.34 28.58
CA ALA A 431 1.81 -7.17 29.95
C ALA A 431 3.25 -7.70 30.16
N SER A 432 3.73 -8.59 29.30
CA SER A 432 5.10 -9.12 29.35
C SER A 432 6.17 -8.04 29.18
N GLY A 433 5.84 -6.91 28.54
CA GLY A 433 6.79 -5.87 28.20
C GLY A 433 7.72 -6.22 27.02
N ALA A 434 7.55 -7.38 26.38
CA ALA A 434 8.36 -7.80 25.23
C ALA A 434 8.22 -6.86 24.02
N VAL A 435 7.03 -6.27 23.85
CA VAL A 435 6.64 -5.46 22.68
C VAL A 435 6.18 -4.04 23.06
N PRO A 436 7.03 -3.21 23.67
CA PRO A 436 6.66 -1.90 24.22
C PRO A 436 6.27 -0.87 23.14
N HIS A 437 6.59 -1.12 21.86
CA HIS A 437 6.29 -0.24 20.74
C HIS A 437 5.20 -0.79 19.80
N LEU A 438 4.65 -1.97 20.11
CA LEU A 438 3.64 -2.59 19.27
C LEU A 438 2.33 -1.84 19.39
N THR A 439 1.90 -1.30 18.25
CA THR A 439 0.66 -0.52 18.13
C THR A 439 -0.40 -1.27 17.35
N HIS A 440 -0.02 -2.27 16.55
CA HIS A 440 -0.92 -3.04 15.72
C HIS A 440 -0.65 -4.54 15.89
N LEU A 441 -1.65 -5.30 16.31
CA LEU A 441 -1.64 -6.76 16.31
C LEU A 441 -2.84 -7.24 15.50
N SER A 442 -2.60 -8.11 14.52
CA SER A 442 -3.63 -8.75 13.73
C SER A 442 -3.48 -10.26 13.84
N CYS A 443 -4.59 -10.91 14.16
CA CYS A 443 -4.71 -12.35 14.35
C CYS A 443 -5.78 -12.85 13.39
N ASP A 444 -5.36 -13.38 12.25
CA ASP A 444 -6.24 -13.80 11.17
C ASP A 444 -6.33 -15.34 11.12
N ASP A 445 -7.50 -15.87 10.82
CA ASP A 445 -7.80 -17.31 10.91
C ASP A 445 -8.05 -17.93 9.53
N ALA A 446 -7.38 -19.05 9.26
CA ALA A 446 -7.51 -19.81 8.03
C ALA A 446 -8.91 -20.40 7.77
N TYR A 447 -9.76 -20.51 8.80
CA TYR A 447 -11.02 -21.27 8.72
C TYR A 447 -12.29 -20.55 9.17
N SER A 448 -12.26 -19.25 9.51
CA SER A 448 -13.47 -18.58 10.02
C SER A 448 -13.90 -17.35 9.23
N GLY A 449 -15.09 -17.43 8.65
CA GLY A 449 -15.89 -16.25 8.36
C GLY A 449 -16.20 -15.50 9.66
N VAL A 450 -15.83 -14.21 9.69
CA VAL A 450 -16.35 -13.15 10.56
C VAL A 450 -16.58 -13.57 12.02
N TYR A 451 -15.49 -13.69 12.79
CA TYR A 451 -15.59 -13.40 14.22
C TYR A 451 -15.40 -11.88 14.41
N ASP A 452 -16.51 -11.16 14.56
CA ASP A 452 -16.50 -9.76 15.01
C ASP A 452 -16.24 -9.75 16.52
N MET A 453 -14.96 -9.75 16.88
CA MET A 453 -14.55 -9.71 18.28
C MET A 453 -14.58 -8.29 18.86
N GLY A 454 -14.95 -7.26 18.08
CA GLY A 454 -14.95 -5.86 18.51
C GLY A 454 -13.55 -5.34 18.93
N PRO A 455 -13.37 -4.02 19.11
CA PRO A 455 -12.13 -3.46 19.66
C PRO A 455 -12.00 -3.80 21.15
N TRP A 456 -10.88 -4.38 21.57
CA TRP A 456 -10.58 -4.64 22.99
C TRP A 456 -9.63 -3.57 23.51
N GLU A 457 -10.12 -2.54 24.21
CA GLU A 457 -9.19 -1.60 24.84
C GLU A 457 -8.46 -2.29 26.01
N VAL A 458 -7.14 -2.46 25.92
CA VAL A 458 -6.34 -2.81 27.09
C VAL A 458 -6.15 -1.50 27.87
N GLU A 459 -7.00 -1.30 28.90
CA GLU A 459 -6.97 -0.12 29.76
C GLU A 459 -5.53 0.27 30.13
N GLY A 460 -5.17 1.53 29.86
CA GLY A 460 -3.87 2.11 30.22
C GLY A 460 -2.76 2.03 29.17
N THR A 461 -2.99 1.44 27.98
CA THR A 461 -1.93 1.25 26.97
C THR A 461 -2.00 2.16 25.73
N GLY A 462 -3.16 2.77 25.44
CA GLY A 462 -3.32 3.65 24.27
C GLY A 462 -3.21 2.97 22.89
N ILE A 463 -3.40 1.64 22.84
CA ILE A 463 -3.20 0.80 21.65
C ILE A 463 -4.49 0.70 20.82
N VAL A 464 -4.37 0.94 19.51
CA VAL A 464 -5.47 0.83 18.53
C VAL A 464 -5.48 -0.59 17.94
N TRP A 465 -6.56 -1.32 18.19
CA TRP A 465 -6.81 -2.62 17.57
C TRP A 465 -7.30 -2.44 16.14
N LEU A 466 -6.77 -3.23 15.19
CA LEU A 466 -7.41 -3.43 13.89
C LEU A 466 -8.08 -4.80 13.88
N VAL A 467 -9.41 -4.75 13.97
CA VAL A 467 -10.31 -5.88 13.77
C VAL A 467 -10.17 -6.39 12.33
N ASN A 468 -10.28 -7.71 12.20
CA ASN A 468 -10.61 -8.52 11.03
C ASN A 468 -11.00 -7.75 9.74
N ASN A 469 -10.43 -8.17 8.60
CA ASN A 469 -10.55 -7.59 7.23
C ASN A 469 -9.79 -6.29 6.90
N GLN A 470 -9.06 -5.67 7.83
CA GLN A 470 -8.16 -4.56 7.52
C GLN A 470 -6.71 -5.05 7.61
N ARG A 471 -6.18 -5.64 6.53
CA ARG A 471 -4.73 -5.82 6.39
C ARG A 471 -4.07 -4.45 6.61
N PRO A 472 -2.96 -4.37 7.37
CA PRO A 472 -2.21 -3.11 7.47
C PRO A 472 -1.85 -2.60 6.07
N LEU A 473 -1.87 -1.28 5.84
CA LEU A 473 -1.56 -0.67 4.53
C LEU A 473 -0.18 -1.09 3.97
N TRP A 474 0.75 -1.50 4.84
CA TRP A 474 2.06 -2.01 4.44
C TRP A 474 2.03 -3.50 4.03
N LEU A 475 1.02 -4.25 4.47
CA LEU A 475 0.74 -5.65 4.17
C LEU A 475 -0.18 -5.79 2.95
N GLU A 476 -0.15 -4.83 2.02
CA GLU A 476 -0.78 -4.93 0.71
C GLU A 476 -0.19 -6.11 -0.09
N ALA A 477 -0.60 -7.32 0.27
CA ALA A 477 -0.62 -8.48 -0.60
C ALA A 477 -2.02 -8.53 -1.25
N PRO A 478 -2.09 -9.07 -2.46
CA PRO A 478 -3.07 -8.67 -3.45
C PRO A 478 -4.48 -9.04 -3.03
N SER A 479 -5.35 -8.04 -3.09
CA SER A 479 -6.78 -8.21 -2.97
C SER A 479 -7.31 -8.93 -4.22
N SER A 480 -7.11 -10.24 -4.30
CA SER A 480 -7.80 -11.13 -5.25
C SER A 480 -7.65 -12.64 -4.95
N PHE A 481 -6.80 -13.10 -4.02
CA PHE A 481 -6.63 -14.56 -3.81
C PHE A 481 -7.75 -15.25 -2.99
N PHE A 482 -8.64 -14.48 -2.35
CA PHE A 482 -9.84 -15.01 -1.71
C PHE A 482 -11.10 -14.57 -2.47
N GLY A 483 -11.13 -14.85 -3.77
CA GLY A 483 -12.39 -15.04 -4.49
C GLY A 483 -12.84 -16.49 -4.29
N GLU A 484 -14.10 -16.66 -3.91
CA GLU A 484 -14.78 -17.94 -3.75
C GLU A 484 -14.45 -18.92 -4.90
N ARG A 485 -14.25 -20.20 -4.53
CA ARG A 485 -14.34 -21.30 -5.49
C ARG A 485 -15.72 -21.43 -6.08
#